data_AF-C5MCR4-F1
#
_entry.id   AF-C5MCR4-F1
#
_cell.length_a   1.000
_cell.length_b   1.000
_cell.length_c   1.000
_cell.angle_alpha   90.00
_cell.angle_beta   90.00
_cell.angle_gamma   90.00
#
_symmetry.space_group_name_H-M   'P 1'
#
loop_
_entity.id
_entity.type
_entity.pdbx_description
1 polymer ?
#
loop_
_entity_poly.entity_id
_entity_poly.type
_entity_poly.pdbx_seq_one_letter_code
_entity_poly.pdbx_strand_id
1 'polypeptide(L)'
;MTLTKYQRGDLIEGWNDCPIPQKKSILITKDHNRDITVQNVTDILNKIFALKLNLSERELNHYKSKLVNVVEKMSPGSSHLIFMHHICQEILDNLENITPQLRNDLKNQVVEYMMVHEGVSTWCSPMKKIVASI
;
A
#
# COMPACT_ATOMS: atom_id res chain seq x y z
N MET A 1 30.84 -12.77 41.94
CA MET A 1 30.01 -12.62 40.73
C MET A 1 30.51 -11.39 39.98
N THR A 2 31.08 -11.55 38.79
CA THR A 2 31.59 -10.44 37.97
C THR A 2 30.46 -9.93 37.08
N LEU A 3 30.16 -8.63 37.16
CA LEU A 3 29.11 -7.98 36.35
C LEU A 3 29.41 -8.11 34.85
N THR A 4 28.38 -8.36 34.02
CA THR A 4 28.56 -8.48 32.57
C THR A 4 28.77 -7.11 31.91
N LYS A 5 29.38 -7.07 30.71
CA LYS A 5 29.70 -5.82 29.99
C LYS A 5 28.47 -4.93 29.75
N TYR A 6 27.31 -5.53 29.49
CA TYR A 6 26.03 -4.83 29.37
C TYR A 6 25.65 -4.07 30.64
N GLN A 7 25.84 -4.70 31.80
CA GLN A 7 25.53 -4.07 33.10
C GLN A 7 26.52 -2.97 33.49
N ARG A 8 27.68 -2.89 32.83
CA ARG A 8 28.69 -1.85 33.02
C ARG A 8 28.52 -0.65 32.08
N GLY A 9 27.61 -0.73 31.10
CA GLY A 9 27.42 0.32 30.10
C GLY A 9 28.55 0.38 29.07
N ASP A 10 29.36 -0.68 28.94
CA ASP A 10 30.42 -0.75 27.95
C ASP A 10 29.84 -0.77 26.52
N LEU A 11 30.53 -0.12 25.56
CA LEU A 11 30.14 -0.11 24.16
C LEU A 11 30.17 -1.54 23.60
N ILE A 12 29.01 -2.05 23.15
CA ILE A 12 28.88 -3.40 22.60
C ILE A 12 29.17 -3.32 21.09
N GLU A 13 30.34 -3.82 20.68
CA GLU A 13 30.71 -3.97 19.28
C GLU A 13 29.68 -4.85 18.55
N GLY A 14 29.20 -4.40 17.39
CA GLY A 14 28.20 -5.09 16.56
C GLY A 14 26.74 -4.70 16.81
N TRP A 15 26.43 -3.82 17.77
CA TRP A 15 25.03 -3.38 18.03
C TRP A 15 24.52 -2.35 17.01
N ASN A 16 25.41 -1.75 16.20
CA ASN A 16 25.10 -0.70 15.23
C ASN A 16 25.29 -1.11 13.75
N ASP A 17 25.51 -2.40 13.46
CA ASP A 17 25.73 -2.90 12.10
C ASP A 17 24.45 -3.23 11.34
N CYS A 18 23.27 -2.80 11.81
CA CYS A 18 22.05 -2.90 11.02
C CYS A 18 22.17 -1.94 9.81
N PRO A 19 22.24 -2.45 8.57
CA PRO A 19 22.32 -1.59 7.41
C PRO A 19 21.09 -0.70 7.35
N ILE A 20 21.29 0.61 7.24
CA ILE A 20 20.21 1.58 7.09
C ILE A 20 19.48 1.21 5.79
N PRO A 21 18.17 0.89 5.82
CA PRO A 21 17.45 0.58 4.61
C PRO A 21 17.51 1.79 3.68
N GLN A 22 18.12 1.60 2.51
CA GLN A 22 18.18 2.62 1.48
C GLN A 22 16.74 2.98 1.10
N LYS A 23 16.32 4.23 1.35
CA LYS A 23 15.04 4.75 0.89
C LYS A 23 15.03 4.69 -0.64
N LYS A 24 14.46 3.62 -1.20
CA LYS A 24 14.09 3.58 -2.60
C LYS A 24 12.97 4.59 -2.77
N SER A 25 13.30 5.78 -3.29
CA SER A 25 12.29 6.68 -3.81
C SER A 25 11.62 5.95 -4.96
N ILE A 26 10.38 5.52 -4.76
CA ILE A 26 9.52 5.05 -5.84
C ILE A 26 9.48 6.19 -6.85
N LEU A 27 10.18 6.03 -7.97
CA LEU A 27 10.13 6.93 -9.11
C LEU A 27 8.77 6.73 -9.77
N ILE A 28 7.75 7.35 -9.18
CA ILE A 28 6.46 7.55 -9.83
C ILE A 28 6.78 8.42 -11.05
N THR A 29 6.70 7.83 -12.23
CA THR A 29 6.92 8.47 -13.52
C THR A 29 6.13 9.78 -13.56
N LYS A 30 6.86 10.88 -13.64
CA LYS A 30 6.34 12.22 -13.89
C LYS A 30 5.67 12.18 -15.27
N ASP A 31 4.34 12.25 -15.36
CA ASP A 31 3.67 13.02 -16.43
C ASP A 31 2.12 13.13 -16.37
N HIS A 32 1.40 12.52 -15.41
CA HIS A 32 -0.08 12.68 -15.32
C HIS A 32 -0.60 13.20 -13.96
N ASN A 33 0.28 13.84 -13.17
CA ASN A 33 0.08 13.99 -11.73
C ASN A 33 -0.69 15.25 -11.26
N ARG A 34 -1.37 15.99 -12.14
CA ARG A 34 -1.99 17.27 -11.75
C ARG A 34 -3.50 17.21 -11.49
N ASP A 35 -4.20 16.18 -11.92
CA ASP A 35 -5.67 16.16 -11.85
C ASP A 35 -6.28 14.84 -11.32
N ILE A 36 -5.56 14.11 -10.45
CA ILE A 36 -6.18 12.97 -9.73
C ILE A 36 -7.05 13.54 -8.61
N THR A 37 -8.35 13.59 -8.85
CA THR A 37 -9.36 14.01 -7.88
C THR A 37 -9.81 12.84 -7.01
N VAL A 38 -10.36 13.15 -5.84
CA VAL A 38 -11.00 12.19 -4.93
C VAL A 38 -12.10 11.40 -5.66
N GLN A 39 -12.84 12.06 -6.55
CA GLN A 39 -13.91 11.45 -7.37
C GLN A 39 -13.35 10.37 -8.30
N ASN A 40 -12.27 10.67 -9.04
CA ASN A 40 -11.66 9.71 -9.96
C ASN A 40 -11.24 8.41 -9.25
N VAL A 41 -10.62 8.52 -8.06
CA VAL A 41 -10.22 7.35 -7.27
C VAL A 41 -11.43 6.58 -6.75
N THR A 42 -12.48 7.29 -6.31
CA THR A 42 -13.71 6.66 -5.82
C THR A 42 -14.42 5.88 -6.93
N ASP A 43 -14.46 6.42 -8.15
CA ASP A 43 -15.06 5.76 -9.29
C ASP A 43 -14.30 4.50 -9.71
N ILE A 44 -12.96 4.57 -9.72
CA ILE A 44 -12.12 3.40 -10.01
C ILE A 44 -12.29 2.33 -8.93
N LEU A 45 -12.32 2.71 -7.64
CA LEU A 45 -12.60 1.77 -6.55
C LEU A 45 -13.95 1.09 -6.74
N ASN A 46 -14.99 1.85 -7.10
CA ASN A 46 -16.31 1.28 -7.38
C ASN A 46 -16.28 0.27 -8.53
N LYS A 47 -15.49 0.53 -9.59
CA LYS A 47 -15.28 -0.43 -10.68
C LYS A 47 -14.60 -1.70 -10.18
N ILE A 48 -13.59 -1.59 -9.32
CA ILE A 48 -12.92 -2.76 -8.73
C ILE A 48 -13.88 -3.57 -7.86
N PHE A 49 -14.70 -2.91 -7.04
CA PHE A 49 -15.69 -3.59 -6.21
C PHE A 49 -16.84 -4.23 -7.01
N ALA A 50 -17.03 -3.84 -8.27
CA ALA A 50 -17.96 -4.50 -9.19
C ALA A 50 -17.36 -5.78 -9.83
N LEU A 51 -16.05 -6.01 -9.68
CA LEU A 51 -15.40 -7.23 -10.15
C LEU A 51 -15.76 -8.43 -9.28
N LYS A 52 -15.63 -9.63 -9.85
CA LYS A 52 -15.82 -10.90 -9.13
C LYS A 52 -14.62 -11.19 -8.23
N LEU A 53 -14.53 -10.51 -7.10
CA LEU A 53 -13.52 -10.73 -6.07
C LEU A 53 -13.82 -12.02 -5.30
N ASN A 54 -12.80 -12.82 -4.98
CA ASN A 54 -12.92 -13.98 -4.09
C ASN A 54 -13.00 -13.56 -2.61
N LEU A 55 -13.98 -12.70 -2.27
CA LEU A 55 -14.25 -12.20 -0.92
C LEU A 55 -15.72 -12.38 -0.58
N SER A 56 -16.03 -12.52 0.71
CA SER A 56 -17.42 -12.52 1.16
C SER A 56 -18.06 -11.14 0.99
N GLU A 57 -19.36 -11.09 0.77
CA GLU A 57 -20.11 -9.83 0.61
C GLU A 57 -19.92 -8.89 1.83
N ARG A 58 -19.85 -9.47 3.03
CA ARG A 58 -19.56 -8.74 4.27
C ARG A 58 -18.20 -8.06 4.25
N GLU A 59 -17.15 -8.78 3.82
CA GLU A 59 -15.80 -8.22 3.73
C GLU A 59 -15.71 -7.15 2.64
N LEU A 60 -16.35 -7.39 1.49
CA LEU A 60 -16.39 -6.45 0.38
C LEU A 60 -17.02 -5.11 0.82
N ASN A 61 -18.17 -5.16 1.49
CA ASN A 61 -18.83 -3.96 2.03
C ASN A 61 -17.98 -3.26 3.11
N HIS A 62 -17.29 -4.03 3.97
CA HIS A 62 -16.39 -3.47 4.96
C HIS A 62 -15.19 -2.76 4.32
N TYR A 63 -14.54 -3.37 3.33
CA TYR A 63 -13.39 -2.75 2.64
C TYR A 63 -13.82 -1.55 1.79
N LYS A 64 -14.97 -1.63 1.12
CA LYS A 64 -15.52 -0.51 0.34
C LYS A 64 -15.76 0.72 1.21
N SER A 65 -16.55 0.56 2.29
CA SER A 65 -16.83 1.67 3.21
C SER A 65 -15.54 2.24 3.83
N LYS A 66 -14.57 1.38 4.16
CA LYS A 66 -13.30 1.81 4.72
C LYS A 66 -12.43 2.59 3.73
N LEU A 67 -12.27 2.09 2.51
CA LEU A 67 -11.45 2.76 1.49
C LEU A 67 -12.06 4.08 1.05
N VAL A 68 -13.37 4.12 0.81
CA VAL A 68 -14.07 5.37 0.43
C VAL A 68 -13.94 6.44 1.52
N ASN A 69 -14.18 6.09 2.78
CA ASN A 69 -14.03 7.02 3.91
C ASN A 69 -12.59 7.55 4.04
N VAL A 70 -11.58 6.72 3.75
CA VAL A 70 -10.18 7.16 3.76
C VAL A 70 -9.92 8.12 2.59
N VAL A 71 -10.38 7.79 1.38
CA VAL A 71 -10.20 8.65 0.19
C VAL A 71 -10.85 10.02 0.38
N GLU A 72 -12.04 10.08 0.96
CA GLU A 72 -12.73 11.35 1.29
C GLU A 72 -11.95 12.23 2.27
N LYS A 73 -11.13 11.61 3.15
CA LYS A 73 -10.28 12.32 4.11
C LYS A 73 -8.91 12.69 3.55
N MET A 74 -8.53 12.18 2.38
CA MET A 74 -7.25 12.50 1.76
C MET A 74 -7.31 13.84 1.02
N SER A 75 -6.21 14.58 1.03
CA SER A 75 -6.10 15.79 0.22
C SER A 75 -6.03 15.43 -1.28
N PRO A 76 -6.70 16.20 -2.16
CA PRO A 76 -6.54 16.08 -3.61
C PRO A 76 -5.06 16.18 -4.01
N GLY A 77 -4.60 15.31 -4.91
CA GLY A 77 -3.20 15.27 -5.34
C GLY A 77 -2.20 14.80 -4.28
N SER A 78 -2.66 14.23 -3.14
CA SER A 78 -1.75 13.61 -2.18
C SER A 78 -1.09 12.36 -2.75
N SER A 79 0.14 12.06 -2.30
CA SER A 79 0.87 10.84 -2.70
C SER A 79 0.10 9.56 -2.39
N HIS A 80 -0.73 9.57 -1.34
CA HIS A 80 -1.61 8.45 -0.98
C HIS A 80 -2.71 8.23 -2.01
N LEU A 81 -3.35 9.31 -2.45
CA LEU A 81 -4.40 9.28 -3.47
C LEU A 81 -3.83 8.80 -4.81
N ILE A 82 -2.67 9.32 -5.20
CA ILE A 82 -1.96 8.94 -6.43
C ILE A 82 -1.57 7.46 -6.39
N PHE A 83 -1.04 6.98 -5.26
CA PHE A 83 -0.67 5.57 -5.11
C PHE A 83 -1.88 4.64 -5.18
N MET A 84 -2.98 4.99 -4.51
CA MET A 84 -4.21 4.21 -4.56
C MET A 84 -4.77 4.15 -5.98
N HIS A 85 -4.79 5.30 -6.68
CA HIS A 85 -5.18 5.36 -8.08
C HIS A 85 -4.32 4.44 -8.96
N HIS A 86 -3.00 4.49 -8.80
CA HIS A 86 -2.06 3.68 -9.56
C HIS A 86 -2.33 2.18 -9.41
N ILE A 87 -2.40 1.67 -8.17
CA ILE A 87 -2.67 0.25 -7.90
C ILE A 87 -4.02 -0.16 -8.48
N CYS A 88 -5.04 0.67 -8.29
CA CYS A 88 -6.38 0.37 -8.76
C CYS A 88 -6.45 0.36 -10.30
N GLN A 89 -5.77 1.29 -10.96
CA GLN A 89 -5.70 1.35 -12.41
C GLN A 89 -4.91 0.18 -12.99
N GLU A 90 -3.77 -0.18 -12.37
CA GLU A 90 -2.95 -1.31 -12.79
C GLU A 90 -3.72 -2.64 -12.72
N ILE A 91 -4.61 -2.80 -11.73
CA ILE A 91 -5.56 -3.93 -11.67
C ILE A 91 -6.51 -3.93 -12.86
N LEU A 92 -7.12 -2.78 -13.19
CA LEU A 92 -8.12 -2.68 -14.26
C LEU A 92 -7.50 -2.86 -15.64
N ASP A 93 -6.32 -2.28 -15.89
CA ASP A 93 -5.63 -2.35 -17.17
C ASP A 93 -5.17 -3.79 -17.48
N ASN A 94 -4.92 -4.60 -16.45
CA ASN A 94 -4.47 -5.98 -16.60
C ASN A 94 -5.54 -7.03 -16.29
N LEU A 95 -6.82 -6.66 -16.21
CA LEU A 95 -7.91 -7.54 -15.78
C LEU A 95 -7.98 -8.85 -16.58
N GLU A 96 -7.72 -8.80 -17.89
CA GLU A 96 -7.78 -9.96 -18.78
C GLU A 96 -6.53 -10.86 -18.69
N ASN A 97 -5.43 -10.33 -18.17
CA ASN A 97 -4.11 -10.98 -18.14
C ASN A 97 -3.50 -11.02 -16.73
N ILE A 98 -4.33 -11.17 -15.68
CA ILE A 98 -3.84 -11.31 -14.30
C ILE A 98 -3.02 -12.59 -14.19
N THR A 99 -1.71 -12.43 -14.12
CA THR A 99 -0.76 -13.49 -13.81
C THR A 99 -0.49 -13.52 -12.30
N PRO A 100 -0.13 -14.69 -11.73
CA PRO A 100 0.27 -14.77 -10.33
C PRO A 100 1.49 -13.90 -10.01
N GLN A 101 2.34 -13.61 -11.01
CA GLN A 101 3.48 -12.72 -10.89
C GLN A 101 3.04 -11.27 -10.71
N LEU A 102 2.18 -10.74 -11.60
CA LEU A 102 1.62 -9.40 -11.47
C LEU A 102 0.92 -9.19 -10.12
N ARG A 103 0.14 -10.19 -9.68
CA ARG A 103 -0.53 -10.14 -8.38
C ARG A 103 0.47 -10.03 -7.22
N ASN A 104 1.59 -10.73 -7.30
CA ASN A 104 2.64 -10.64 -6.29
C ASN A 104 3.37 -9.31 -6.36
N ASP A 105 3.62 -8.77 -7.55
CA ASP A 105 4.26 -7.48 -7.75
C ASP A 105 3.40 -6.35 -7.17
N LEU A 106 2.09 -6.33 -7.46
CA LEU A 106 1.13 -5.40 -6.85
C LEU A 106 1.10 -5.52 -5.31
N LYS A 107 1.08 -6.75 -4.78
CA LYS A 107 1.15 -6.97 -3.33
C LYS A 107 2.44 -6.42 -2.73
N ASN A 108 3.57 -6.60 -3.42
CA ASN A 108 4.87 -6.10 -3.00
C ASN A 108 4.88 -4.57 -3.04
N GLN A 109 4.37 -3.95 -4.09
CA GLN A 109 4.22 -2.48 -4.16
C GLN A 109 3.41 -1.93 -2.96
N VAL A 110 2.29 -2.56 -2.61
CA VAL A 110 1.50 -2.16 -1.43
C VAL A 110 2.30 -2.32 -0.14
N VAL A 111 3.06 -3.39 0.02
CA VAL A 111 3.90 -3.62 1.21
C VAL A 111 5.05 -2.62 1.28
N GLU A 112 5.74 -2.37 0.17
CA GLU A 112 6.81 -1.37 0.10
C GLU A 112 6.28 0.02 0.44
N TYR A 113 5.09 0.36 -0.06
CA TYR A 113 4.43 1.62 0.30
C TYR A 113 4.15 1.72 1.81
N MET A 114 3.71 0.63 2.44
CA MET A 114 3.51 0.56 3.89
C MET A 114 4.81 0.70 4.69
N MET A 115 5.96 0.31 4.13
CA MET A 115 7.26 0.45 4.81
C MET A 115 7.78 1.89 4.80
N VAL A 116 7.34 2.71 3.84
CA VAL A 116 7.82 4.09 3.67
C VAL A 116 6.90 5.10 4.36
N HIS A 117 5.60 4.81 4.45
CA HIS A 117 4.59 5.75 4.92
C HIS A 117 3.95 5.31 6.25
N GLU A 118 3.80 6.23 7.18
CA GLU A 118 3.14 5.98 8.47
C GLU A 118 1.61 6.11 8.38
N GLY A 119 0.89 5.40 9.24
CA GLY A 119 -0.58 5.48 9.32
C GLY A 119 -1.34 4.82 8.15
N VAL A 120 -0.66 4.41 7.08
CA VAL A 120 -1.29 3.87 5.86
C VAL A 120 -1.74 2.41 5.99
N SER A 121 -1.20 1.68 6.97
CA SER A 121 -1.54 0.26 7.23
C SER A 121 -3.04 -0.01 7.36
N THR A 122 -3.79 0.98 7.85
CA THR A 122 -5.23 0.91 8.05
C THR A 122 -6.00 0.68 6.75
N TRP A 123 -5.54 1.25 5.63
CA TRP A 123 -6.17 1.16 4.31
C TRP A 123 -5.36 0.34 3.31
N CYS A 124 -4.02 0.28 3.43
CA CYS A 124 -3.20 -0.62 2.63
C CYS A 124 -3.51 -2.10 2.89
N SER A 125 -3.91 -2.47 4.12
CA SER A 125 -4.28 -3.86 4.45
C SER A 125 -5.51 -4.34 3.65
N PRO A 126 -6.65 -3.61 3.65
CA PRO A 126 -7.76 -3.86 2.72
C PRO A 126 -7.33 -3.91 1.25
N MET A 127 -6.49 -2.98 0.81
CA MET A 127 -6.05 -2.90 -0.59
C MET A 127 -5.24 -4.15 -1.00
N LYS A 128 -4.30 -4.59 -0.15
CA LYS A 128 -3.56 -5.84 -0.34
C LYS A 128 -4.47 -7.06 -0.40
N LYS A 129 -5.55 -7.08 0.39
CA LYS A 129 -6.55 -8.16 0.36
C LYS A 129 -7.32 -8.17 -0.95
N ILE A 130 -7.72 -7.01 -1.46
CA ILE A 130 -8.35 -6.88 -2.77
C ILE A 130 -7.44 -7.44 -3.86
N VAL A 131 -6.17 -6.98 -3.91
CA VAL A 131 -5.16 -7.51 -4.86
C VAL A 131 -5.02 -9.03 -4.76
N ALA A 132 -5.04 -9.59 -3.54
CA ALA A 132 -4.92 -11.04 -3.35
C ALA A 132 -6.17 -11.83 -3.76
N SER A 133 -7.34 -11.18 -3.80
CA SER A 133 -8.64 -11.79 -4.07
C SER A 133 -9.07 -11.75 -5.54
N ILE A 134 -8.40 -10.89 -6.31
CA ILE A 134 -8.42 -10.87 -7.77
C ILE A 134 -7.65 -12.10 -8.28
#